data_AF-E0VUV5-F1
#
_entry.id   AF-E0VUV5-F1
#
_cell.length_a   1.000
_cell.length_b   1.000
_cell.length_c   1.000
_cell.angle_alpha   90.00
_cell.angle_beta   90.00
_cell.angle_gamma   90.00
#
_symmetry.space_group_name_H-M   'P 1'
#
loop_
_entity.id
_entity.type
_entity.pdbx_description
1 polymer ?
#
loop_
_entity_poly.entity_id
_entity_poly.type
_entity_poly.pdbx_seq_one_letter_code
_entity_poly.pdbx_strand_id
1 'polypeptide(L)'
;MFTVPFNYKYMKKLAEVGKLETPKAAGKYDTGQLFLHRVFGYRGVILFPWLAKVYDRDVPNKREVSNVDGNVGMNVGKEVKGRTHTFYQVLIDSRDCPYIRAQAEAVTFLGNQENSRSLYAIPGLDYVAHEDVLPYTTAEKQPLHHELFDKFLLYYPDKDPPFGAQETLRAWQKKNHPWLELSDVHKETTENVRVTVIPFYMGCRESQTTSVYWWRYCIRLENLGELTVQLRERHWRIFSLSGTLETVRGRGVAGQEPVLSKTLPAFQYSSHVSLQAPSGHMWGTFRMEREDGYAFDCRIPPFSLESKNEEQKTQNGQT
;
A
#
# COMPACT_ATOMS: atom_id res chain seq x y z
N MET A 1 -20.35 18.90 -4.14
CA MET A 1 -21.36 18.52 -5.15
C MET A 1 -20.59 18.25 -6.44
N PHE A 2 -20.52 17.01 -6.91
CA PHE A 2 -19.81 16.69 -8.16
C PHE A 2 -20.75 15.88 -9.06
N THR A 3 -20.80 16.26 -10.34
CA THR A 3 -21.61 15.65 -11.40
C THR A 3 -20.72 15.39 -12.62
N VAL A 4 -20.92 14.25 -13.29
CA VAL A 4 -20.18 13.82 -14.49
C VAL A 4 -21.18 13.74 -15.66
N PRO A 5 -20.90 14.25 -16.87
CA PRO A 5 -21.90 14.32 -17.93
C PRO A 5 -22.10 12.96 -18.60
N PHE A 6 -23.36 12.62 -18.93
CA PHE A 6 -23.71 11.38 -19.64
C PHE A 6 -24.71 11.60 -20.77
N ASN A 7 -24.44 10.90 -21.87
CA ASN A 7 -25.22 10.85 -23.11
C ASN A 7 -26.52 10.04 -22.94
N TYR A 8 -27.56 10.45 -23.68
CA TYR A 8 -28.93 9.95 -23.65
C TYR A 8 -29.04 8.44 -23.98
N LYS A 9 -29.41 7.57 -23.01
CA LYS A 9 -30.40 6.48 -23.19
C LYS A 9 -30.74 5.57 -22.00
N TYR A 10 -30.17 5.76 -20.80
CA TYR A 10 -30.62 5.05 -19.60
C TYR A 10 -30.78 6.06 -18.47
N MET A 11 -32.02 6.26 -17.98
CA MET A 11 -32.24 7.06 -16.77
C MET A 11 -31.65 6.31 -15.57
N LYS A 12 -30.38 6.57 -15.27
CA LYS A 12 -29.71 6.10 -14.06
C LYS A 12 -30.31 6.86 -12.88
N LYS A 13 -31.17 6.20 -12.11
CA LYS A 13 -31.68 6.72 -10.84
C LYS A 13 -30.53 6.73 -9.84
N LEU A 14 -30.14 7.91 -9.35
CA LEU A 14 -29.17 8.02 -8.27
C LEU A 14 -29.84 7.53 -6.97
N ALA A 15 -29.17 6.65 -6.25
CA ALA A 15 -29.58 6.19 -4.92
C ALA A 15 -28.68 6.84 -3.88
N GLU A 16 -29.28 7.36 -2.81
CA GLU A 16 -28.53 7.81 -1.64
C GLU A 16 -28.02 6.58 -0.89
N VAL A 17 -26.69 6.45 -0.79
CA VAL A 17 -26.02 5.32 -0.10
C VAL A 17 -25.42 5.74 1.24
N GLY A 18 -25.34 7.04 1.53
CA GLY A 18 -24.75 7.58 2.74
C GLY A 18 -24.41 9.07 2.67
N LYS A 19 -23.93 9.62 3.78
CA LYS A 19 -23.58 11.02 3.97
C LYS A 19 -22.10 11.16 4.32
N LEU A 20 -21.36 11.93 3.51
CA LEU A 20 -19.95 12.23 3.78
C LEU A 20 -19.79 13.01 5.09
N GLU A 21 -18.73 12.67 5.81
CA GLU A 21 -18.32 13.32 7.03
C GLU A 21 -17.02 14.12 6.81
N THR A 22 -16.69 14.96 7.80
CA THR A 22 -15.44 15.73 7.73
C THR A 22 -14.26 14.81 8.02
N PRO A 23 -13.23 14.76 7.16
CA PRO A 23 -12.02 14.01 7.46
C PRO A 23 -11.40 14.47 8.79
N LYS A 24 -10.98 13.51 9.63
CA LYS A 24 -10.35 13.80 10.91
C LYS A 24 -8.98 14.43 10.65
N ALA A 25 -8.72 15.61 11.21
CA ALA A 25 -7.38 16.23 11.15
C ALA A 25 -6.42 15.64 12.20
N ALA A 26 -6.99 15.12 13.29
CA ALA A 26 -6.28 14.48 14.38
C ALA A 26 -7.09 13.30 14.95
N GLY A 27 -6.40 12.39 15.63
CA GLY A 27 -7.00 11.16 16.13
C GLY A 27 -7.05 10.04 15.08
N LYS A 28 -7.66 8.91 15.44
CA LYS A 28 -7.78 7.75 14.56
C LYS A 28 -9.26 7.55 14.19
N TYR A 29 -9.48 6.93 13.04
CA TYR A 29 -10.75 6.30 12.74
C TYR A 29 -10.90 4.98 13.49
N ASP A 30 -12.13 4.69 13.88
CA ASP A 30 -12.49 3.51 14.66
C ASP A 30 -12.78 2.33 13.74
N THR A 31 -12.65 1.11 14.28
CA THR A 31 -13.11 -0.11 13.60
C THR A 31 -14.59 0.03 13.24
N GLY A 32 -14.94 -0.31 12.00
CA GLY A 32 -16.29 -0.20 11.47
C GLY A 32 -16.57 1.11 10.74
N GLN A 33 -15.65 2.08 10.75
CA GLN A 33 -15.80 3.30 9.96
C GLN A 33 -15.87 2.98 8.47
N LEU A 34 -16.97 3.39 7.84
CA LEU A 34 -17.12 3.35 6.38
C LEU A 34 -16.43 4.55 5.76
N PHE A 35 -15.85 4.36 4.58
CA PHE A 35 -15.17 5.41 3.85
C PHE A 35 -15.20 5.21 2.34
N LEU A 36 -15.01 6.29 1.60
CA LEU A 36 -14.58 6.26 0.20
C LEU A 36 -13.07 6.50 0.15
N HIS A 37 -12.33 5.70 -0.61
CA HIS A 37 -10.91 5.95 -0.83
C HIS A 37 -10.75 7.23 -1.65
N ARG A 38 -10.04 8.23 -1.14
CA ARG A 38 -9.89 9.56 -1.76
C ARG A 38 -9.39 9.50 -3.19
N VAL A 39 -8.41 8.63 -3.45
CA VAL A 39 -7.78 8.49 -4.76
C VAL A 39 -8.44 7.44 -5.66
N PHE A 40 -8.66 6.22 -5.16
CA PHE A 40 -9.24 5.13 -5.97
C PHE A 40 -10.77 5.08 -5.99
N GLY A 41 -11.45 5.86 -5.17
CA GLY A 41 -12.91 6.03 -5.18
C GLY A 41 -13.73 4.84 -4.69
N TYR A 42 -13.10 3.75 -4.25
CA TYR A 42 -13.82 2.56 -3.77
C TYR A 42 -14.43 2.78 -2.39
N ARG A 43 -15.54 2.07 -2.11
CA ARG A 43 -16.10 1.94 -0.77
C ARG A 43 -15.30 0.95 0.04
N GLY A 44 -15.05 1.27 1.30
CA GLY A 44 -14.41 0.36 2.22
C GLY A 44 -14.88 0.53 3.65
N VAL A 45 -14.43 -0.39 4.50
CA VAL A 45 -14.61 -0.32 5.95
C VAL A 45 -13.28 -0.52 6.66
N ILE A 46 -13.03 0.27 7.70
CA ILE A 46 -11.82 0.18 8.52
C ILE A 46 -11.92 -1.02 9.48
N LEU A 47 -10.90 -1.88 9.47
CA LEU A 47 -10.77 -2.97 10.42
C LEU A 47 -10.01 -2.53 11.67
N PHE A 48 -8.78 -2.00 11.51
CA PHE A 48 -7.98 -1.50 12.63
C PHE A 48 -6.80 -0.65 12.16
N PRO A 49 -6.27 0.23 13.03
CA PRO A 49 -5.15 1.09 12.71
C PRO A 49 -3.79 0.39 12.83
N TRP A 50 -2.84 0.84 12.02
CA TRP A 50 -1.41 0.54 12.07
C TRP A 50 -0.61 1.84 12.21
N LEU A 51 0.51 1.79 12.92
CA LEU A 51 1.45 2.91 12.97
C LEU A 51 2.66 2.57 12.11
N ALA A 52 2.94 3.43 11.13
CA ALA A 52 4.01 3.24 10.17
C ALA A 52 5.03 4.37 10.28
N LYS A 53 6.32 4.07 10.17
CA LYS A 53 7.35 5.08 9.89
C LYS A 53 7.33 5.41 8.39
N VAL A 54 6.98 6.65 8.06
CA VAL A 54 7.01 7.16 6.69
C VAL A 54 8.32 7.90 6.45
N TYR A 55 9.12 7.41 5.51
CA TYR A 55 10.33 8.03 5.00
C TYR A 55 10.00 8.76 3.71
N ASP A 56 9.63 10.03 3.86
CA ASP A 56 9.27 10.90 2.75
C ASP A 56 10.47 11.73 2.29
N ARG A 57 10.96 11.43 1.07
CA ARG A 57 12.09 12.12 0.45
C ARG A 57 11.73 13.49 -0.13
N ASP A 58 10.45 13.82 -0.23
CA ASP A 58 9.99 15.10 -0.75
C ASP A 58 10.04 16.20 0.32
N VAL A 59 10.08 15.82 1.60
CA VAL A 59 10.14 16.76 2.71
C VAL A 59 11.59 17.11 3.06
N PRO A 60 12.01 18.38 2.97
CA PRO A 60 13.38 18.77 3.29
C PRO A 60 13.70 18.46 4.75
N ASN A 61 14.86 17.83 4.98
CA ASN A 61 15.40 17.64 6.32
C ASN A 61 15.75 19.02 6.89
N LYS A 62 15.14 19.41 8.02
CA LYS A 62 15.37 20.72 8.69
C LYS A 62 16.83 20.98 9.15
N ARG A 63 17.80 20.13 8.81
CA ARG A 63 19.21 20.23 9.27
C ARG A 63 20.21 20.78 8.25
N GLU A 64 19.82 21.06 7.00
CA GLU A 64 20.78 21.54 5.99
C GLU A 64 20.31 22.81 5.27
N VAL A 65 20.21 23.91 6.03
CA VAL A 65 20.26 25.27 5.46
C VAL A 65 21.59 25.91 5.90
N SER A 66 22.69 25.30 5.50
CA SER A 66 23.99 25.96 5.45
C SER A 66 24.95 25.14 4.58
N ASN A 67 25.38 25.76 3.48
CA ASN A 67 26.43 25.37 2.51
C ASN A 67 25.87 24.82 1.18
N VAL A 68 25.58 25.79 0.30
CA VAL A 68 25.54 25.59 -1.14
C VAL A 68 26.99 25.56 -1.62
N ASP A 69 27.46 24.39 -2.00
CA ASP A 69 28.53 24.27 -3.01
C ASP A 69 28.15 23.17 -4.00
N GLY A 70 28.22 23.52 -5.27
CA GLY A 70 27.73 22.73 -6.38
C GLY A 70 28.51 21.44 -6.56
N ASN A 71 27.83 20.31 -6.40
CA ASN A 71 28.24 19.07 -7.03
C ASN A 71 27.00 18.22 -7.33
N VAL A 72 26.73 17.97 -8.62
CA VAL A 72 25.63 17.12 -9.09
C VAL A 72 26.08 15.66 -8.95
N GLY A 73 26.18 15.20 -7.70
CA GLY A 73 26.35 13.80 -7.34
C GLY A 73 24.99 13.17 -7.06
N MET A 74 24.78 11.94 -7.50
CA MET A 74 23.62 11.11 -7.15
C MET A 74 23.39 11.16 -5.62
N ASN A 75 22.30 11.79 -5.18
CA ASN A 75 21.89 11.94 -3.77
C ASN A 75 21.43 10.61 -3.15
N VAL A 76 22.28 9.58 -3.14
CA VAL A 76 22.01 8.26 -2.54
C VAL A 76 22.23 8.27 -1.02
N GLY A 77 22.77 9.37 -0.45
CA GLY A 77 23.23 9.41 0.94
C GLY A 77 22.45 10.27 1.93
N LYS A 78 21.34 10.92 1.55
CA LYS A 78 20.58 11.73 2.54
C LYS A 78 19.71 10.81 3.41
N GLU A 79 20.08 10.72 4.69
CA GLU A 79 19.31 10.02 5.72
C GLU A 79 17.95 10.69 5.91
N VAL A 80 16.88 10.02 5.51
CA VAL A 80 15.51 10.56 5.60
C VAL A 80 14.97 10.28 7.00
N LYS A 81 14.55 11.31 7.72
CA LYS A 81 13.95 11.10 9.05
C LYS A 81 12.54 10.55 8.91
N GLY A 82 12.34 9.30 9.35
CA GLY A 82 11.03 8.67 9.42
C GLY A 82 10.07 9.42 10.36
N ARG A 83 8.82 9.59 9.95
CA ARG A 83 7.74 10.17 10.75
C ARG A 83 6.61 9.16 10.92
N THR A 84 6.13 8.99 12.15
CA THR A 84 5.03 8.07 12.42
C THR A 84 3.72 8.60 11.85
N HIS A 85 3.08 7.82 10.98
CA HIS A 85 1.76 8.09 10.43
C HIS A 85 0.82 6.92 10.71
N THR A 86 -0.49 7.20 10.75
CA THR A 86 -1.50 6.15 10.91
C THR A 86 -1.93 5.65 9.53
N PHE A 87 -1.92 4.33 9.38
CA PHE A 87 -2.53 3.60 8.27
C PHE A 87 -3.66 2.73 8.83
N TYR A 88 -4.51 2.22 7.95
CA TYR A 88 -5.63 1.36 8.30
C TYR A 88 -5.60 0.13 7.43
N GLN A 89 -5.81 -1.04 8.04
CA GLN A 89 -6.20 -2.19 7.26
C GLN A 89 -7.70 -2.14 7.03
N VAL A 90 -8.12 -2.39 5.80
CA VAL A 90 -9.50 -2.17 5.35
C VAL A 90 -10.02 -3.36 4.53
N LEU A 91 -11.35 -3.50 4.48
CA LEU A 91 -12.00 -4.29 3.43
C LEU A 91 -12.54 -3.36 2.35
N ILE A 92 -12.38 -3.76 1.10
CA ILE A 92 -12.91 -3.12 -0.10
C ILE A 92 -14.26 -3.74 -0.44
N ASP A 93 -15.22 -2.92 -0.91
CA ASP A 93 -16.46 -3.43 -1.46
C ASP A 93 -16.21 -4.15 -2.80
N SER A 94 -16.58 -5.43 -2.88
CA SER A 94 -16.39 -6.27 -4.07
C SER A 94 -17.05 -5.72 -5.34
N ARG A 95 -18.12 -4.91 -5.21
CA ARG A 95 -18.80 -4.27 -6.35
C ARG A 95 -17.93 -3.21 -7.02
N ASP A 96 -16.98 -2.64 -6.28
CA ASP A 96 -16.10 -1.59 -6.78
C ASP A 96 -14.85 -2.17 -7.43
N CYS A 97 -14.38 -3.36 -7.00
CA CYS A 97 -13.15 -4.00 -7.47
C CYS A 97 -12.90 -3.96 -8.99
N PRO A 98 -13.87 -4.23 -9.88
CA PRO A 98 -13.65 -4.15 -11.33
C PRO A 98 -13.27 -2.76 -11.86
N TYR A 99 -13.57 -1.71 -11.10
CA TYR A 99 -13.35 -0.31 -11.48
C TYR A 99 -12.13 0.31 -10.80
N ILE A 100 -11.53 -0.40 -9.82
CA ILE A 100 -10.37 0.07 -9.09
C ILE A 100 -9.14 -0.16 -9.97
N ARG A 101 -8.35 0.89 -10.19
CA ARG A 101 -7.02 0.78 -10.81
C ARG A 101 -5.95 0.35 -9.80
N ALA A 102 -6.33 -0.63 -8.98
CA ALA A 102 -5.48 -1.30 -8.02
C ALA A 102 -5.67 -2.81 -8.17
N GLN A 103 -4.62 -3.60 -8.00
CA GLN A 103 -4.78 -5.05 -7.99
C GLN A 103 -5.64 -5.49 -6.79
N ALA A 104 -6.77 -6.16 -7.07
CA ALA A 104 -7.77 -6.55 -6.07
C ALA A 104 -7.27 -7.58 -5.05
N GLU A 105 -6.21 -8.33 -5.37
CA GLU A 105 -5.54 -9.30 -4.50
C GLU A 105 -4.26 -8.70 -3.92
N ALA A 106 -4.35 -7.48 -3.37
CA ALA A 106 -3.18 -6.74 -2.92
C ALA A 106 -2.46 -7.45 -1.77
N VAL A 107 -3.17 -8.17 -0.89
CA VAL A 107 -2.57 -8.81 0.29
C VAL A 107 -2.39 -10.31 0.09
N THR A 108 -1.13 -10.73 0.12
CA THR A 108 -0.72 -12.13 0.00
C THR A 108 0.19 -12.54 1.15
N PHE A 109 0.11 -13.80 1.56
CA PHE A 109 0.97 -14.38 2.59
C PHE A 109 1.43 -15.79 2.21
N LEU A 110 2.47 -16.27 2.89
CA LEU A 110 3.01 -17.60 2.68
C LEU A 110 2.13 -18.64 3.39
N GLY A 111 1.76 -19.70 2.68
CA GLY A 111 1.04 -20.83 3.28
C GLY A 111 1.86 -21.61 4.30
N ASN A 112 1.20 -22.13 5.33
CA ASN A 112 1.79 -22.91 6.42
C ASN A 112 2.05 -24.40 6.07
N GLN A 113 1.77 -24.84 4.84
CA GLN A 113 1.99 -26.23 4.41
C GLN A 113 3.40 -26.39 3.83
N GLU A 114 4.19 -27.30 4.42
CA GLU A 114 5.63 -27.50 4.12
C GLU A 114 5.94 -27.80 2.64
N ASN A 115 4.97 -28.32 1.86
CA ASN A 115 5.19 -28.73 0.46
C ASN A 115 4.52 -27.86 -0.61
N SER A 116 3.69 -26.86 -0.25
CA SER A 116 2.99 -26.05 -1.24
C SER A 116 3.63 -24.68 -1.40
N ARG A 117 4.18 -24.34 -2.58
CA ARG A 117 4.64 -22.97 -2.91
C ARG A 117 3.51 -21.95 -3.02
N SER A 118 2.26 -22.32 -2.69
CA SER A 118 1.11 -21.45 -2.85
C SER A 118 1.21 -20.21 -1.94
N LEU A 119 1.15 -19.06 -2.60
CA LEU A 119 0.79 -17.80 -1.97
C LEU A 119 -0.72 -17.80 -1.75
N TYR A 120 -1.14 -17.38 -0.57
CA TYR A 120 -2.55 -17.18 -0.26
C TYR A 120 -2.85 -15.70 -0.36
N ALA A 121 -3.86 -15.33 -1.16
CA ALA A 121 -4.36 -13.97 -1.22
C ALA A 121 -5.58 -13.82 -0.31
N ILE A 122 -5.80 -12.61 0.20
CA ILE A 122 -7.07 -12.21 0.81
C ILE A 122 -7.67 -11.16 -0.12
N PRO A 123 -8.57 -11.57 -1.04
CA PRO A 123 -9.23 -10.64 -1.95
C PRO A 123 -9.92 -9.53 -1.16
N GLY A 124 -9.82 -8.30 -1.66
CA GLY A 124 -10.51 -7.15 -1.06
C GLY A 124 -9.90 -6.63 0.25
N LEU A 125 -8.78 -7.18 0.74
CA LEU A 125 -8.03 -6.60 1.85
C LEU A 125 -7.02 -5.57 1.31
N ASP A 126 -6.89 -4.41 1.96
CA ASP A 126 -5.96 -3.35 1.56
C ASP A 126 -5.42 -2.55 2.76
N TYR A 127 -4.42 -1.69 2.51
CA TYR A 127 -3.85 -0.75 3.47
C TYR A 127 -4.02 0.69 2.99
N VAL A 128 -4.67 1.52 3.80
CA VAL A 128 -5.05 2.88 3.43
C VAL A 128 -4.41 3.89 4.38
N ALA A 129 -3.80 4.93 3.83
CA ALA A 129 -3.26 6.01 4.66
C ALA A 129 -4.40 6.83 5.26
N HIS A 130 -4.19 7.43 6.44
CA HIS A 130 -5.21 8.27 7.08
C HIS A 130 -5.73 9.39 6.15
N GLU A 131 -4.86 9.98 5.35
CA GLU A 131 -5.20 11.04 4.39
C GLU A 131 -6.08 10.57 3.23
N ASP A 132 -6.12 9.26 2.95
CA ASP A 132 -6.92 8.69 1.88
C ASP A 132 -8.35 8.31 2.32
N VAL A 133 -8.68 8.47 3.59
CA VAL A 133 -10.01 8.14 4.13
C VAL A 133 -10.96 9.34 3.94
N LEU A 134 -12.01 9.16 3.16
CA LEU A 134 -13.18 10.06 3.14
C LEU A 134 -14.32 9.38 3.91
N PRO A 135 -14.48 9.67 5.21
CA PRO A 135 -15.46 8.99 6.05
C PRO A 135 -16.89 9.31 5.60
N TYR A 136 -17.79 8.34 5.73
CA TYR A 136 -19.22 8.55 5.55
C TYR A 136 -20.04 7.66 6.49
N THR A 137 -21.27 8.05 6.75
CA THR A 137 -22.28 7.27 7.48
C THR A 137 -23.43 6.87 6.59
N THR A 138 -24.13 5.80 6.95
CA THR A 138 -25.27 5.27 6.19
C THR A 138 -26.29 4.62 7.11
N ALA A 139 -27.55 4.61 6.67
CA ALA A 139 -28.63 3.87 7.31
C ALA A 139 -28.74 2.43 6.79
N GLU A 140 -27.96 2.05 5.77
CA GLU A 140 -27.94 0.69 5.25
C GLU A 140 -27.37 -0.29 6.28
N LYS A 141 -28.10 -1.39 6.53
CA LYS A 141 -27.64 -2.46 7.44
C LYS A 141 -26.50 -3.29 6.85
N GLN A 142 -26.42 -3.37 5.52
CA GLN A 142 -25.37 -4.08 4.78
C GLN A 142 -24.68 -3.14 3.79
N PRO A 143 -23.88 -2.18 4.30
CA PRO A 143 -23.30 -1.12 3.47
C PRO A 143 -22.16 -1.61 2.56
N LEU A 144 -21.54 -2.75 2.90
CA LEU A 144 -20.39 -3.29 2.19
C LEU A 144 -20.65 -4.73 1.72
N HIS A 145 -20.37 -5.00 0.44
CA HIS A 145 -20.43 -6.37 -0.11
C HIS A 145 -19.05 -7.02 -0.02
N HIS A 146 -18.83 -7.84 1.01
CA HIS A 146 -17.56 -8.56 1.18
C HIS A 146 -17.77 -9.82 2.04
N GLU A 147 -17.15 -10.95 1.67
CA GLU A 147 -17.32 -12.24 2.36
C GLU A 147 -16.89 -12.24 3.83
N LEU A 148 -15.96 -11.34 4.17
CA LEU A 148 -15.44 -11.18 5.53
C LEU A 148 -16.22 -10.14 6.37
N PHE A 149 -17.13 -9.37 5.78
CA PHE A 149 -17.79 -8.25 6.48
C PHE A 149 -18.57 -8.73 7.70
N ASP A 150 -19.57 -9.61 7.51
CA ASP A 150 -20.39 -10.16 8.59
C ASP A 150 -19.61 -11.15 9.49
N LYS A 151 -18.45 -11.63 9.03
CA LYS A 151 -17.55 -12.44 9.86
C LYS A 151 -16.76 -11.57 10.82
N PHE A 152 -16.38 -10.34 10.45
CA PHE A 152 -15.48 -9.50 11.23
C PHE A 152 -16.20 -8.40 12.02
N LEU A 153 -17.35 -7.94 11.54
CA LEU A 153 -18.05 -6.78 12.08
C LEU A 153 -19.47 -7.15 12.46
N LEU A 154 -19.94 -6.63 13.61
CA LEU A 154 -21.32 -6.75 14.05
C LEU A 154 -21.95 -5.37 14.14
N TYR A 155 -23.21 -5.27 13.72
CA TYR A 155 -23.97 -4.02 13.78
C TYR A 155 -24.45 -3.71 15.21
N TYR A 156 -24.21 -2.49 15.67
CA TYR A 156 -24.65 -1.95 16.95
C TYR A 156 -25.33 -0.59 16.73
N PRO A 157 -26.68 -0.50 16.83
CA PRO A 157 -27.42 0.72 16.49
C PRO A 157 -27.06 1.92 17.37
N ASP A 158 -26.63 1.68 18.61
CA ASP A 158 -26.32 2.74 19.58
C ASP A 158 -24.84 3.17 19.56
N LYS A 159 -24.06 2.68 18.59
CA LYS A 159 -22.63 2.98 18.45
C LYS A 159 -22.38 3.85 17.21
N ASP A 160 -21.38 4.73 17.29
CA ASP A 160 -20.84 5.46 16.16
C ASP A 160 -19.32 5.21 16.04
N PRO A 161 -18.81 4.59 14.95
CA PRO A 161 -19.57 3.99 13.85
C PRO A 161 -20.40 2.77 14.31
N PRO A 162 -21.51 2.45 13.60
CA PRO A 162 -22.47 1.42 14.03
C PRO A 162 -21.98 -0.02 13.81
N PHE A 163 -20.68 -0.22 13.56
CA PHE A 163 -20.07 -1.53 13.42
C PHE A 163 -18.96 -1.71 14.45
N GLY A 164 -18.93 -2.86 15.11
CA GLY A 164 -17.90 -3.21 16.09
C GLY A 164 -17.19 -4.51 15.74
N ALA A 165 -15.93 -4.62 16.17
CA ALA A 165 -15.11 -5.83 15.96
C ALA A 165 -15.70 -7.05 16.68
N GLN A 166 -15.94 -8.11 15.93
CA GLN A 166 -16.22 -9.44 16.48
C GLN A 166 -14.93 -10.12 16.97
N GLU A 167 -15.07 -11.17 17.79
CA GLU A 167 -13.92 -11.94 18.31
C GLU A 167 -13.09 -12.60 17.19
N THR A 168 -13.75 -13.01 16.12
CA THR A 168 -13.16 -13.49 14.87
C THR A 168 -12.15 -12.50 14.26
N LEU A 169 -12.46 -11.21 14.22
CA LEU A 169 -11.55 -10.17 13.73
C LEU A 169 -10.34 -10.03 14.66
N ARG A 170 -10.57 -10.04 15.98
CA ARG A 170 -9.49 -9.92 16.98
C ARG A 170 -8.55 -11.13 16.93
N ALA A 171 -9.10 -12.33 16.87
CA ALA A 171 -8.36 -13.56 16.72
C ALA A 171 -7.56 -13.58 15.41
N TRP A 172 -8.17 -13.15 14.31
CA TRP A 172 -7.51 -13.05 13.02
C TRP A 172 -6.38 -12.01 13.04
N GLN A 173 -6.58 -10.85 13.64
CA GLN A 173 -5.53 -9.83 13.81
C GLN A 173 -4.36 -10.41 14.61
N LYS A 174 -4.62 -11.00 15.79
CA LYS A 174 -3.58 -11.59 16.64
C LYS A 174 -2.77 -12.66 15.92
N LYS A 175 -3.45 -13.53 15.16
CA LYS A 175 -2.83 -14.63 14.42
C LYS A 175 -1.95 -14.14 13.27
N ASN A 176 -2.38 -13.10 12.56
CA ASN A 176 -1.71 -12.65 11.33
C ASN A 176 -0.86 -11.39 11.52
N HIS A 177 -0.84 -10.80 12.72
CA HIS A 177 -0.12 -9.57 13.03
C HIS A 177 1.32 -9.54 12.49
N PRO A 178 2.16 -10.58 12.65
CA PRO A 178 3.54 -10.55 12.15
C PRO A 178 3.63 -10.37 10.63
N TRP A 179 2.67 -10.86 9.87
CA TRP A 179 2.70 -10.86 8.40
C TRP A 179 1.96 -9.65 7.80
N LEU A 180 1.06 -9.05 8.58
CA LEU A 180 0.23 -7.92 8.18
C LEU A 180 0.76 -6.58 8.69
N GLU A 181 1.70 -6.62 9.63
CA GLU A 181 2.24 -5.41 10.20
C GLU A 181 2.96 -4.59 9.15
N LEU A 182 2.44 -3.38 9.01
CA LEU A 182 2.96 -2.31 8.18
C LEU A 182 3.88 -1.46 9.08
N SER A 183 5.18 -1.65 8.93
CA SER A 183 6.19 -0.95 9.73
C SER A 183 6.70 0.32 9.06
N ASP A 184 7.01 0.23 7.75
CA ASP A 184 7.72 1.26 7.03
C ASP A 184 7.04 1.58 5.70
N VAL A 185 7.09 2.86 5.31
CA VAL A 185 6.55 3.37 4.04
C VAL A 185 7.56 4.34 3.46
N HIS A 186 7.89 4.17 2.18
CA HIS A 186 8.89 5.00 1.51
C HIS A 186 8.22 5.80 0.39
N LYS A 187 8.45 7.11 0.34
CA LYS A 187 7.87 8.00 -0.67
C LYS A 187 8.96 8.85 -1.32
N GLU A 188 8.91 8.98 -2.64
CA GLU A 188 9.73 9.90 -3.42
C GLU A 188 8.97 10.34 -4.67
N THR A 189 9.04 11.62 -5.01
CA THR A 189 8.46 12.21 -6.21
C THR A 189 9.56 12.60 -7.18
N THR A 190 9.43 12.15 -8.44
CA THR A 190 10.30 12.55 -9.55
C THR A 190 9.41 13.04 -10.69
N GLU A 191 9.65 14.25 -11.19
CA GLU A 191 8.92 14.80 -12.35
C GLU A 191 7.38 14.74 -12.17
N ASN A 192 6.92 15.13 -10.97
CA ASN A 192 5.52 15.07 -10.52
C ASN A 192 4.89 13.66 -10.46
N VAL A 193 5.67 12.59 -10.65
CA VAL A 193 5.22 11.23 -10.39
C VAL A 193 5.71 10.80 -9.01
N ARG A 194 4.78 10.58 -8.09
CA ARG A 194 5.06 10.08 -6.74
C ARG A 194 5.00 8.57 -6.71
N VAL A 195 6.05 7.95 -6.17
CA VAL A 195 6.12 6.52 -5.89
C VAL A 195 6.05 6.31 -4.39
N THR A 196 5.04 5.57 -3.93
CA THR A 196 4.94 5.09 -2.54
C THR A 196 5.19 3.58 -2.52
N VAL A 197 6.09 3.12 -1.65
CA VAL A 197 6.42 1.70 -1.47
C VAL A 197 6.15 1.25 -0.04
N ILE A 198 5.50 0.11 0.12
CA ILE A 198 5.21 -0.52 1.41
C ILE A 198 5.65 -1.99 1.38
N PRO A 199 6.78 -2.36 2.00
CA PRO A 199 7.22 -3.75 2.10
C PRO A 199 6.51 -4.50 3.24
N PHE A 200 6.28 -5.80 3.04
CA PHE A 200 5.70 -6.71 4.02
C PHE A 200 6.48 -8.02 4.02
N TYR A 201 6.99 -8.42 5.18
CA TYR A 201 7.58 -9.75 5.34
C TYR A 201 6.50 -10.83 5.36
N MET A 202 6.67 -11.86 4.54
CA MET A 202 5.69 -12.96 4.38
C MET A 202 6.12 -14.25 5.07
N GLY A 203 7.37 -14.35 5.51
CA GLY A 203 7.93 -15.57 6.10
C GLY A 203 9.15 -16.10 5.37
N CYS A 204 9.72 -17.17 5.92
CA CYS A 204 10.82 -17.90 5.35
C CYS A 204 10.46 -19.38 5.21
N ARG A 205 11.13 -20.05 4.27
CA ARG A 205 11.12 -21.50 4.15
C ARG A 205 12.54 -22.01 4.27
N GLU A 206 12.72 -22.96 5.16
CA GLU A 206 13.99 -23.62 5.37
C GLU A 206 13.96 -24.95 4.60
N SER A 207 15.03 -25.23 3.86
CA SER A 207 15.39 -26.57 3.40
C SER A 207 16.60 -27.04 4.21
N GLN A 208 17.01 -28.30 4.04
CA GLN A 208 18.15 -28.87 4.77
C GLN A 208 19.46 -28.04 4.66
N THR A 209 19.61 -27.21 3.61
CA THR A 209 20.84 -26.47 3.34
C THR A 209 20.64 -24.98 3.03
N THR A 210 19.40 -24.50 2.81
CA THR A 210 19.15 -23.11 2.40
C THR A 210 17.88 -22.55 3.02
N SER A 211 17.91 -21.27 3.39
CA SER A 211 16.70 -20.52 3.79
C SER A 211 16.32 -19.54 2.70
N VAL A 212 15.04 -19.52 2.32
CA VAL A 212 14.48 -18.55 1.37
C VAL A 212 13.45 -17.70 2.07
N TYR A 213 13.71 -16.40 2.12
CA TYR A 213 12.86 -15.38 2.75
C TYR A 213 12.02 -14.70 1.68
N TRP A 214 10.75 -14.40 2.00
CA TRP A 214 9.78 -13.82 1.07
C TRP A 214 9.23 -12.51 1.59
N TRP A 215 9.12 -11.54 0.70
CA TRP A 215 8.43 -10.28 0.94
C TRP A 215 7.45 -10.00 -0.18
N ARG A 216 6.35 -9.35 0.16
CA ARG A 216 5.51 -8.62 -0.80
C ARG A 216 5.82 -7.14 -0.66
N TYR A 217 5.66 -6.39 -1.73
CA TYR A 217 5.64 -4.94 -1.68
C TYR A 217 4.40 -4.42 -2.39
N CYS A 218 3.79 -3.37 -1.82
CA CYS A 218 2.77 -2.56 -2.46
C CYS A 218 3.44 -1.32 -3.06
N ILE A 219 3.18 -1.04 -4.34
CA ILE A 219 3.63 0.18 -5.00
C ILE A 219 2.43 0.95 -5.50
N ARG A 220 2.35 2.21 -5.09
CA ARG A 220 1.40 3.18 -5.59
C ARG A 220 2.13 4.25 -6.40
N LEU A 221 1.67 4.45 -7.62
CA LEU A 221 2.09 5.50 -8.53
C LEU A 221 1.00 6.57 -8.56
N GLU A 222 1.38 7.83 -8.43
CA GLU A 222 0.47 8.97 -8.53
C GLU A 222 1.06 10.03 -9.45
N ASN A 223 0.31 10.44 -10.46
CA ASN A 223 0.63 11.61 -11.26
C ASN A 223 0.04 12.85 -10.59
N LEU A 224 0.93 13.69 -10.07
CA LEU A 224 0.64 14.99 -9.48
C LEU A 224 0.76 16.13 -10.50
N GLY A 225 1.16 15.80 -11.74
CA GLY A 225 1.30 16.74 -12.84
C GLY A 225 0.06 16.82 -13.71
N GLU A 226 0.10 17.75 -14.66
CA GLU A 226 -1.03 18.02 -15.54
C GLU A 226 -1.05 17.12 -16.80
N LEU A 227 0.13 16.73 -17.28
CA LEU A 227 0.31 15.95 -18.50
C LEU A 227 0.19 14.46 -18.21
N THR A 228 -0.44 13.72 -19.11
CA THR A 228 -0.55 12.26 -19.00
C THR A 228 0.82 11.61 -19.10
N VAL A 229 1.09 10.62 -18.26
CA VAL A 229 2.31 9.80 -18.31
C VAL A 229 1.95 8.32 -18.36
N GLN A 230 2.76 7.51 -19.03
CA GLN A 230 2.62 6.06 -19.08
C GLN A 230 3.88 5.39 -18.55
N LEU A 231 3.72 4.40 -17.67
CA LEU A 231 4.82 3.54 -17.27
C LEU A 231 5.10 2.54 -18.38
N ARG A 232 6.34 2.53 -18.88
CA ARG A 232 6.80 1.66 -19.97
C ARG A 232 7.66 0.50 -19.48
N GLU A 233 8.60 0.78 -18.58
CA GLU A 233 9.55 -0.23 -18.12
C GLU A 233 9.81 -0.11 -16.62
N ARG A 234 10.23 -1.22 -16.02
CA ARG A 234 10.75 -1.29 -14.65
C ARG A 234 12.20 -1.73 -14.68
N HIS A 235 13.01 -1.15 -13.81
CA HIS A 235 14.39 -1.53 -13.57
C HIS A 235 14.62 -1.56 -12.06
N TRP A 236 14.80 -2.76 -11.53
CA TRP A 236 15.03 -3.03 -10.11
C TRP A 236 16.48 -3.40 -9.86
N ARG A 237 16.98 -2.97 -8.71
CA ARG A 237 18.25 -3.39 -8.11
C ARG A 237 17.94 -3.92 -6.72
N ILE A 238 18.41 -5.14 -6.47
CA ILE A 238 18.10 -5.90 -5.26
C ILE A 238 19.44 -6.31 -4.68
N PHE A 239 19.76 -5.79 -3.50
CA PHE A 239 21.01 -6.10 -2.81
C PHE A 239 20.70 -6.90 -1.55
N SER A 240 21.17 -8.13 -1.47
CA SER A 240 21.01 -8.98 -0.29
C SER A 240 22.15 -8.76 0.70
N LEU A 241 21.90 -9.07 1.98
CA LEU A 241 22.94 -9.06 3.02
C LEU A 241 24.10 -10.02 2.72
N SER A 242 23.88 -11.06 1.90
CA SER A 242 24.94 -11.96 1.42
C SER A 242 25.94 -11.29 0.46
N GLY A 243 25.72 -10.03 0.08
CA GLY A 243 26.54 -9.28 -0.87
C GLY A 243 26.15 -9.49 -2.34
N THR A 244 25.04 -10.18 -2.60
CA THR A 244 24.56 -10.43 -3.98
C THR A 244 23.77 -9.22 -4.48
N LEU A 245 24.15 -8.69 -5.65
CA LEU A 245 23.38 -7.67 -6.36
C LEU A 245 22.67 -8.29 -7.58
N GLU A 246 21.35 -8.35 -7.52
CA GLU A 246 20.51 -8.75 -8.63
C GLU A 246 19.90 -7.54 -9.33
N THR A 247 19.75 -7.61 -10.65
CA THR A 247 19.11 -6.56 -11.45
C THR A 247 18.00 -7.17 -12.29
N VAL A 248 16.80 -6.60 -12.20
CA VAL A 248 15.62 -7.07 -12.96
C VAL A 248 15.13 -5.94 -13.84
N ARG A 249 15.09 -6.16 -15.16
CA ARG A 249 14.51 -5.23 -16.13
C ARG A 249 13.34 -5.89 -16.84
N GLY A 250 12.33 -5.11 -17.18
CA GLY A 250 11.21 -5.61 -17.98
C GLY A 250 10.17 -4.57 -18.32
N ARG A 251 9.34 -4.90 -19.30
CA ARG A 251 8.22 -4.07 -19.74
C ARG A 251 7.11 -4.05 -18.70
N GLY A 252 6.56 -2.85 -18.44
CA GLY A 252 5.43 -2.63 -17.54
C GLY A 252 5.66 -3.08 -16.09
N VAL A 253 4.56 -3.20 -15.36
CA VAL A 253 4.47 -3.74 -14.00
C VAL A 253 3.29 -4.70 -13.92
N ALA A 254 3.48 -5.88 -13.35
CA ALA A 254 2.43 -6.91 -13.23
C ALA A 254 1.63 -7.17 -14.54
N GLY A 255 2.32 -7.15 -15.69
CA GLY A 255 1.72 -7.34 -17.01
C GLY A 255 1.02 -6.12 -17.62
N GLN A 256 1.11 -4.94 -16.97
CA GLN A 256 0.42 -3.72 -17.38
C GLN A 256 1.39 -2.56 -17.62
N GLU A 257 1.04 -1.66 -18.54
CA GLU A 257 1.71 -0.37 -18.77
C GLU A 257 0.75 0.76 -18.40
N PRO A 258 0.57 1.05 -17.10
CA PRO A 258 -0.48 1.96 -16.64
C PRO A 258 -0.26 3.39 -17.16
N VAL A 259 -1.30 3.93 -17.77
CA VAL A 259 -1.42 5.36 -18.11
C VAL A 259 -1.97 6.11 -16.90
N LEU A 260 -1.32 7.19 -16.45
CA LEU A 260 -1.73 8.05 -15.34
C LEU A 260 -2.10 9.42 -15.89
N SER A 261 -3.41 9.71 -15.93
CA SER A 261 -3.98 10.96 -16.44
C SER A 261 -4.72 11.71 -15.34
N LYS A 262 -5.17 12.94 -15.56
CA LYS A 262 -5.98 13.68 -14.56
C LYS A 262 -7.24 12.94 -14.12
N THR A 263 -7.88 12.20 -15.02
CA THR A 263 -9.10 11.43 -14.70
C THR A 263 -8.80 10.14 -13.96
N LEU A 264 -7.59 9.59 -14.13
CA LEU A 264 -7.15 8.34 -13.51
C LEU A 264 -5.71 8.53 -13.00
N PRO A 265 -5.50 9.37 -11.97
CA PRO A 265 -4.18 9.89 -11.61
C PRO A 265 -3.32 8.88 -10.86
N ALA A 266 -3.87 7.72 -10.47
CA ALA A 266 -3.15 6.75 -9.68
C ALA A 266 -3.32 5.32 -10.18
N PHE A 267 -2.30 4.52 -9.87
CA PHE A 267 -2.28 3.08 -10.09
C PHE A 267 -1.57 2.40 -8.91
N GLN A 268 -2.11 1.28 -8.44
CA GLN A 268 -1.50 0.51 -7.35
C GLN A 268 -1.36 -0.96 -7.72
N TYR A 269 -0.23 -1.56 -7.38
CA TYR A 269 0.00 -2.98 -7.60
C TYR A 269 0.83 -3.59 -6.47
N SER A 270 0.69 -4.91 -6.33
CA SER A 270 1.48 -5.73 -5.42
C SER A 270 2.32 -6.72 -6.20
N SER A 271 3.53 -6.99 -5.73
CA SER A 271 4.37 -8.05 -6.25
C SER A 271 5.26 -8.60 -5.13
N HIS A 272 6.02 -9.64 -5.44
CA HIS A 272 6.83 -10.37 -4.47
C HIS A 272 8.31 -10.34 -4.85
N VAL A 273 9.15 -10.58 -3.85
CA VAL A 273 10.59 -10.82 -3.99
C VAL A 273 10.99 -11.89 -2.99
N SER A 274 11.97 -12.71 -3.34
CA SER A 274 12.59 -13.63 -2.42
C SER A 274 14.09 -13.44 -2.37
N LEU A 275 14.68 -13.65 -1.20
CA LEU A 275 16.12 -13.60 -0.98
C LEU A 275 16.60 -14.86 -0.28
N GLN A 276 17.83 -15.29 -0.56
CA GLN A 276 18.55 -16.30 0.22
C GLN A 276 19.29 -15.67 1.41
N ALA A 277 18.76 -14.56 1.94
CA ALA A 277 19.32 -13.81 3.07
C ALA A 277 18.17 -13.24 3.91
N PRO A 278 18.35 -13.08 5.24
CA PRO A 278 17.32 -12.59 6.14
C PRO A 278 17.02 -11.09 5.97
N SER A 279 17.90 -10.37 5.26
CA SER A 279 17.67 -8.97 4.94
C SER A 279 18.29 -8.54 3.60
N GLY A 280 17.86 -7.38 3.12
CA GLY A 280 18.36 -6.74 1.92
C GLY A 280 17.74 -5.37 1.67
N HIS A 281 18.15 -4.74 0.57
CA HIS A 281 17.62 -3.46 0.13
C HIS A 281 17.17 -3.55 -1.33
N MET A 282 16.05 -2.90 -1.65
CA MET A 282 15.55 -2.78 -3.00
C MET A 282 15.39 -1.31 -3.38
N TRP A 283 15.75 -0.98 -4.61
CA TRP A 283 15.51 0.32 -5.23
C TRP A 283 15.48 0.18 -6.74
N GLY A 284 15.12 1.25 -7.45
CA GLY A 284 15.03 1.16 -8.90
C GLY A 284 14.48 2.39 -9.56
N THR A 285 14.07 2.21 -10.80
CA THR A 285 13.46 3.25 -11.64
C THR A 285 12.35 2.66 -12.49
N PHE A 286 11.28 3.43 -12.67
CA PHE A 286 10.32 3.23 -13.75
C PHE A 286 10.67 4.15 -14.92
N ARG A 287 10.75 3.59 -16.13
CA ARG A 287 10.80 4.39 -17.35
C ARG A 287 9.39 4.89 -17.64
N MET A 288 9.22 6.20 -17.58
CA MET A 288 7.97 6.88 -17.89
C MET A 288 8.06 7.54 -19.26
N GLU A 289 6.94 7.54 -19.98
CA GLU A 289 6.77 8.27 -21.24
C GLU A 289 5.59 9.22 -21.09
N ARG A 290 5.82 10.51 -21.28
CA ARG A 290 4.80 11.54 -21.19
C ARG A 290 4.12 11.74 -22.56
N GLU A 291 2.90 12.27 -22.57
CA GLU A 291 2.11 12.44 -23.79
C GLU A 291 2.75 13.35 -24.86
N ASP A 292 3.74 14.16 -24.50
CA ASP A 292 4.57 14.97 -25.40
C ASP A 292 5.75 14.20 -26.02
N GLY A 293 5.89 12.90 -25.72
CA GLY A 293 6.98 12.03 -26.17
C GLY A 293 8.25 12.13 -25.31
N TYR A 294 8.28 12.99 -24.29
CA TYR A 294 9.42 13.05 -23.38
C TYR A 294 9.44 11.83 -22.46
N ALA A 295 10.60 11.18 -22.35
CA ALA A 295 10.77 10.00 -21.52
C ALA A 295 11.80 10.24 -20.43
N PHE A 296 11.45 9.86 -19.20
CA PHE A 296 12.24 10.10 -17.99
C PHE A 296 12.22 8.90 -17.06
N ASP A 297 13.17 8.84 -16.14
CA ASP A 297 13.26 7.77 -15.15
C ASP A 297 12.70 8.27 -13.82
N CYS A 298 11.53 7.74 -13.45
CA CYS A 298 10.90 7.99 -12.16
C CYS A 298 11.53 7.07 -11.10
N ARG A 299 12.07 7.65 -10.02
CA ARG A 299 12.78 6.87 -9.01
C ARG A 299 11.84 6.09 -8.11
N ILE A 300 12.27 4.88 -7.77
CA ILE A 300 11.68 4.09 -6.71
C ILE A 300 12.58 4.27 -5.48
N PRO A 301 12.08 4.86 -4.38
CA PRO A 301 12.90 5.13 -3.22
C PRO A 301 13.44 3.81 -2.64
N PRO A 302 14.69 3.79 -2.15
CA PRO A 302 15.23 2.61 -1.51
C PRO A 302 14.43 2.25 -0.25
N PHE A 303 14.13 0.97 -0.10
CA PHE A 303 13.44 0.39 1.05
C PHE A 303 14.13 -0.89 1.51
N SER A 304 14.01 -1.18 2.80
CA SER A 304 14.58 -2.37 3.41
C SER A 304 13.62 -3.54 3.36
N LEU A 305 14.20 -4.73 3.23
CA LEU A 305 13.55 -6.01 3.39
C LEU A 305 14.13 -6.62 4.66
N GLU A 306 13.38 -6.61 5.75
CA GLU A 306 13.83 -7.16 7.04
C GLU A 306 12.97 -8.36 7.42
N SER A 307 13.61 -9.43 7.91
CA SER A 307 12.90 -10.57 8.49
C SER A 307 12.63 -10.35 9.97
N LYS A 308 11.51 -10.90 10.50
CA LYS A 308 11.08 -10.66 11.87
C LYS A 308 11.66 -11.61 12.93
N ASN A 309 12.59 -12.49 12.54
CA ASN A 309 13.05 -13.58 13.41
C ASN A 309 14.18 -13.20 14.39
N GLU A 310 14.77 -12.00 14.29
CA GLU A 310 15.89 -11.63 15.18
C GLU A 310 15.48 -10.93 16.49
N GLU A 311 14.35 -10.22 16.56
CA GLU A 311 13.99 -9.51 17.79
C GLU A 311 13.54 -10.43 18.95
N GLN A 312 13.01 -11.62 18.64
CA GLN A 312 12.52 -12.55 19.67
C GLN A 312 13.60 -13.41 20.34
N LYS A 313 14.80 -13.54 19.74
CA LYS A 313 15.90 -14.29 20.37
C LYS A 313 16.69 -13.45 21.38
N THR A 314 16.69 -12.14 21.25
CA THR A 314 17.48 -11.25 22.12
C THR A 314 16.78 -10.90 23.44
N GLN A 315 15.45 -11.05 23.54
CA GLN A 315 14.69 -10.80 24.78
C GLN A 315 14.54 -12.02 25.69
N ASN A 316 14.80 -13.23 25.21
CA ASN A 316 14.71 -14.47 26.00
C ASN A 316 16.08 -14.99 26.49
N GLY A 317 17.14 -14.19 26.37
CA GLY A 317 18.51 -14.53 26.79
C GLY A 317 18.93 -13.94 28.14
N GLN A 318 18.02 -13.30 28.89
CA GLN A 318 18.27 -12.85 30.26
C GLN A 318 17.17 -13.34 31.19
N THR A 319 17.32 -14.57 31.67
CA THR A 319 16.97 -15.00 33.03
C THR A 319 17.80 -16.21 33.39
#